data_AF-A0A6P8YD97-F1
#
_entry.id   AF-A0A6P8YD97-F1
#
_cell.length_a   1.000
_cell.length_b   1.000
_cell.length_c   1.000
_cell.angle_alpha   90.00
_cell.angle_beta   90.00
_cell.angle_gamma   90.00
#
_symmetry.space_group_name_H-M   'P 1'
#
loop_
_entity.id
_entity.type
_entity.pdbx_description
1 polymer ?
#
loop_
_entity_poly.entity_id
_entity_poly.type
_entity_poly.pdbx_seq_one_letter_code
_entity_poly.pdbx_strand_id
1 'polypeptide(L)'
;MLVNEEENQLQDLKKKQYADLREQLLEDILRKGNDSRLSRRLQLEKHQEKLETSIFQERERKDKQAEKRVFEQQNKFCEKFNADEVIRREKMKQQLRLGTQEIRDLESQLRACYVGKGVHAQMKEKQLQHIREELREKAHLEAQMVSWKEQEDEDRKLKEESLREKYALRLAQQDQIVQNQQRKIEAYRTFVQEKLMLDAAVQQIIEEDRRNSVAQMLRQKACQKDIESFIAAREEWKERQKLMQEEENARIKAFVEMQTQRELKLQQEIQRKWEAQAQINDYLARKLYEEQMRDMEKQQVFQELAEEELREAQEARIRQELHVAIQKRIDLRLAMAHQQKERVLQLQREAQREQQMRQELMEQRAIQDRLEQLTAERRRIKVQEHRQAVERLLKERRVRRNLELEQIMRDHEAQLEEEKAREKMIEEERINILQQHAQNLLGFMPRGLLKEADVDKLGTNFKTSLQTHALEADPCA
;
A
#
# COMPACT_ATOMS: atom_id res chain seq x y z
N MET A 1 58.04 -155.89 41.36
CA MET A 1 59.23 -156.20 40.54
C MET A 1 60.35 -155.17 40.65
N LEU A 2 60.33 -154.24 41.62
CA LEU A 2 61.45 -153.30 41.85
C LEU A 2 62.51 -153.82 42.86
N VAL A 3 62.33 -155.02 43.42
CA VAL A 3 63.23 -155.60 44.44
C VAL A 3 64.29 -156.53 43.81
N ASN A 4 64.03 -157.10 42.63
CA ASN A 4 64.93 -158.07 41.99
C ASN A 4 65.98 -157.41 41.07
N GLU A 5 65.90 -156.09 40.84
CA GLU A 5 66.91 -155.34 40.08
C GLU A 5 68.06 -154.89 41.00
N GLU A 6 67.77 -154.54 42.26
CA GLU A 6 68.77 -154.15 43.26
C GLU A 6 69.71 -155.31 43.64
N GLU A 7 69.19 -156.54 43.78
CA GLU A 7 70.02 -157.71 44.11
C GLU A 7 71.02 -158.08 43.01
N ASN A 8 70.63 -157.96 41.74
CA ASN A 8 71.52 -158.23 40.60
C ASN A 8 72.61 -157.16 40.46
N GLN A 9 72.28 -155.89 40.67
CA GLN A 9 73.27 -154.81 40.72
C GLN A 9 74.28 -155.02 41.87
N LEU A 10 73.83 -155.52 43.02
CA LEU A 10 74.70 -155.83 44.15
C LEU A 10 75.68 -157.00 43.87
N GLN A 11 75.28 -157.99 43.06
CA GLN A 11 76.17 -159.10 42.67
C GLN A 11 77.24 -158.67 41.67
N ASP A 12 76.91 -157.83 40.69
CA ASP A 12 77.89 -157.37 39.70
C ASP A 12 78.87 -156.33 40.27
N LEU A 13 78.47 -155.52 41.26
CA LEU A 13 79.39 -154.70 42.04
C LEU A 13 80.43 -155.56 42.80
N LYS A 14 80.01 -156.66 43.42
CA LYS A 14 80.93 -157.60 44.09
C LYS A 14 81.90 -158.27 43.11
N LYS A 15 81.44 -158.66 41.91
CA LYS A 15 82.32 -159.24 40.87
C LYS A 15 83.40 -158.25 40.40
N LYS A 16 83.05 -156.97 40.23
CA LYS A 16 84.01 -155.92 39.86
C LYS A 16 85.05 -155.69 40.96
N GLN A 17 84.62 -155.55 42.21
CA GLN A 17 85.54 -155.42 43.35
C GLN A 17 86.53 -156.60 43.47
N TYR A 18 86.12 -157.83 43.17
CA TYR A 18 87.02 -159.00 43.14
C TYR A 18 87.98 -159.01 41.94
N ALA A 19 87.63 -158.39 40.81
CA ALA A 19 88.54 -158.25 39.67
C ALA A 19 89.61 -157.18 39.94
N ASP A 20 89.20 -156.02 40.45
CA ASP A 20 90.10 -154.88 40.74
C ASP A 20 91.15 -155.27 41.80
N LEU A 21 90.76 -156.02 42.84
CA LEU A 21 91.69 -156.53 43.86
C LEU A 21 92.72 -157.51 43.28
N ARG A 22 92.35 -158.25 42.24
CA ARG A 22 93.22 -159.25 41.58
C ARG A 22 94.22 -158.59 40.64
N GLU A 23 93.84 -157.52 39.94
CA GLU A 23 94.77 -156.74 39.11
C GLU A 23 95.78 -155.98 39.99
N GLN A 24 95.35 -155.39 41.11
CA GLN A 24 96.26 -154.76 42.07
C GLN A 24 97.31 -155.74 42.64
N LEU A 25 96.89 -156.97 42.99
CA LEU A 25 97.82 -158.04 43.41
C LEU A 25 98.78 -158.49 42.29
N LEU A 26 98.38 -158.42 41.02
CA LEU A 26 99.24 -158.75 39.88
C LEU A 26 100.24 -157.63 39.56
N GLU A 27 99.84 -156.35 39.69
CA GLU A 27 100.77 -155.23 39.54
C GLU A 27 101.86 -155.22 40.63
N ASP A 28 101.52 -155.55 41.87
CA ASP A 28 102.50 -155.62 42.97
C ASP A 28 103.49 -156.78 42.81
N ILE A 29 103.08 -157.89 42.16
CA ILE A 29 103.98 -158.99 41.77
C ILE A 29 104.92 -158.54 40.62
N LEU A 30 104.42 -157.79 39.64
CA LEU A 30 105.22 -157.26 38.53
C LEU A 30 106.21 -156.16 38.95
N ARG A 31 106.01 -155.53 40.11
CA ARG A 31 106.93 -154.51 40.68
C ARG A 31 108.07 -155.08 41.53
N LYS A 32 108.10 -156.39 41.82
CA LYS A 32 109.12 -157.04 42.68
C LYS A 32 109.74 -158.28 42.05
N GLY A 33 110.57 -158.10 41.02
CA GLY A 33 111.35 -159.18 40.42
C GLY A 33 112.29 -158.74 39.29
N ASN A 34 113.47 -158.23 39.63
CA ASN A 34 114.52 -157.91 38.65
C ASN A 34 115.25 -159.18 38.18
N ASP A 35 115.23 -159.50 36.88
CA ASP A 35 116.25 -160.38 36.28
C ASP A 35 116.48 -160.15 34.76
N SER A 36 117.12 -159.03 34.44
CA SER A 36 117.32 -158.48 33.08
C SER A 36 118.36 -159.23 32.21
N ARG A 37 118.51 -160.55 32.36
CA ARG A 37 119.47 -161.35 31.56
C ARG A 37 118.87 -162.58 30.88
N LEU A 38 117.73 -163.11 31.34
CA LEU A 38 117.12 -164.31 30.76
C LEU A 38 116.30 -164.01 29.49
N SER A 39 115.51 -162.93 29.49
CA SER A 39 114.58 -162.59 28.40
C SER A 39 115.24 -162.35 27.04
N ARG A 40 116.53 -161.99 26.99
CA ARG A 40 117.22 -161.67 25.72
C ARG A 40 117.72 -162.91 24.97
N ARG A 41 117.87 -164.06 25.63
CA ARG A 41 118.29 -165.32 24.99
C ARG A 41 117.08 -166.05 24.38
N LEU A 42 115.98 -166.09 25.12
CA LEU A 42 114.74 -166.79 24.76
C LEU A 42 114.01 -166.19 23.53
N GLN A 43 114.32 -164.95 23.15
CA GLN A 43 113.73 -164.28 21.98
C GLN A 43 114.38 -164.68 20.65
N LEU A 44 115.63 -165.15 20.66
CA LEU A 44 116.35 -165.54 19.43
C LEU A 44 115.95 -166.94 18.94
N GLU A 45 115.84 -167.93 19.84
CA GLU A 45 115.36 -169.29 19.49
C GLU A 45 113.93 -169.25 18.92
N LYS A 46 113.02 -168.51 19.58
CA LYS A 46 111.61 -168.34 19.16
C LYS A 46 111.41 -167.67 17.79
N HIS A 47 112.46 -167.09 17.19
CA HIS A 47 112.40 -166.57 15.83
C HIS A 47 112.80 -167.62 14.78
N GLN A 48 113.67 -168.56 15.13
CA GLN A 48 114.16 -169.58 14.18
C GLN A 48 113.08 -170.64 13.91
N GLU A 49 112.43 -171.17 14.96
CA GLU A 49 111.38 -172.21 14.84
C GLU A 49 110.19 -171.79 13.95
N LYS A 50 109.82 -170.51 13.95
CA LYS A 50 108.65 -169.99 13.22
C LYS A 50 108.80 -170.03 11.69
N LEU A 51 110.03 -169.96 11.18
CA LEU A 51 110.29 -169.99 9.74
C LEU A 51 110.16 -171.40 9.18
N GLU A 52 110.65 -172.41 9.90
CA GLU A 52 110.59 -173.82 9.47
C GLU A 52 109.15 -174.35 9.47
N THR A 53 108.35 -174.01 10.48
CA THR A 53 106.96 -174.49 10.58
C THR A 53 106.04 -174.02 9.45
N SER A 54 106.29 -172.84 8.86
CA SER A 54 105.45 -172.31 7.77
C SER A 54 105.64 -173.08 6.46
N ILE A 55 106.87 -173.51 6.16
CA ILE A 55 107.21 -174.18 4.89
C ILE A 55 106.60 -175.59 4.81
N PHE A 56 106.44 -176.27 5.95
CA PHE A 56 105.83 -177.59 6.01
C PHE A 56 104.32 -177.59 5.69
N GLN A 57 103.58 -176.60 6.22
CA GLN A 57 102.11 -176.56 6.13
C GLN A 57 101.56 -176.32 4.72
N GLU A 58 102.31 -175.67 3.81
CA GLU A 58 101.84 -175.44 2.44
C GLU A 58 101.81 -176.71 1.58
N ARG A 59 102.72 -177.67 1.83
CA ARG A 59 102.78 -178.91 1.05
C ARG A 59 101.56 -179.80 1.32
N GLU A 60 101.23 -179.99 2.59
CA GLU A 60 100.14 -180.87 3.05
C GLU A 60 98.74 -180.47 2.52
N ARG A 61 98.56 -179.20 2.13
CA ARG A 61 97.28 -178.69 1.59
C ARG A 61 97.00 -179.12 0.15
N LYS A 62 98.04 -179.41 -0.66
CA LYS A 62 97.87 -179.76 -2.07
C LYS A 62 97.39 -181.19 -2.26
N ASP A 63 97.92 -182.13 -1.48
CA ASP A 63 97.60 -183.56 -1.62
C ASP A 63 96.13 -183.86 -1.28
N LYS A 64 95.58 -183.21 -0.23
CA LYS A 64 94.18 -183.35 0.23
C LYS A 64 93.11 -182.91 -0.77
N GLN A 65 93.47 -182.23 -1.87
CA GLN A 65 92.53 -181.87 -2.94
C GLN A 65 92.37 -182.96 -4.01
N ALA A 66 93.36 -183.84 -4.18
CA ALA A 66 93.32 -184.86 -5.23
C ALA A 66 92.34 -186.00 -4.90
N GLU A 67 92.36 -186.49 -3.66
CA GLU A 67 91.57 -187.64 -3.20
C GLU A 67 90.05 -187.44 -3.37
N LYS A 68 89.56 -186.20 -3.17
CA LYS A 68 88.12 -185.88 -3.22
C LYS A 68 87.47 -186.19 -4.57
N ARG A 69 88.20 -186.08 -5.68
CA ARG A 69 87.64 -186.28 -7.04
C ARG A 69 87.35 -187.75 -7.36
N VAL A 70 88.08 -188.69 -6.76
CA VAL A 70 87.90 -190.13 -7.01
C VAL A 70 86.59 -190.62 -6.39
N PHE A 71 86.21 -190.07 -5.24
CA PHE A 71 85.00 -190.44 -4.50
C PHE A 71 83.68 -190.15 -5.28
N GLU A 72 83.64 -189.10 -6.10
CA GLU A 72 82.42 -188.70 -6.81
C GLU A 72 82.00 -189.67 -7.93
N GLN A 73 82.94 -190.41 -8.54
CA GLN A 73 82.62 -191.27 -9.68
C GLN A 73 81.98 -192.60 -9.26
N GLN A 74 82.32 -193.14 -8.09
CA GLN A 74 81.78 -194.41 -7.61
C GLN A 74 80.29 -194.32 -7.24
N ASN A 75 79.84 -193.18 -6.69
CA ASN A 75 78.45 -193.01 -6.21
C ASN A 75 77.39 -193.18 -7.31
N LYS A 76 77.66 -192.69 -8.53
CA LYS A 76 76.68 -192.69 -9.64
C LYS A 76 76.25 -194.08 -10.13
N PHE A 77 77.06 -195.11 -9.87
CA PHE A 77 76.71 -196.49 -10.25
C PHE A 77 75.77 -197.15 -9.24
N CYS A 78 75.95 -196.85 -7.95
CA CYS A 78 75.08 -197.33 -6.87
C CYS A 78 73.65 -196.76 -6.96
N GLU A 79 73.51 -195.51 -7.38
CA GLU A 79 72.22 -194.82 -7.50
C GLU A 79 71.23 -195.55 -8.43
N LYS A 80 71.71 -196.10 -9.55
CA LYS A 80 70.84 -196.76 -10.55
C LYS A 80 70.28 -198.11 -10.08
N PHE A 81 71.11 -198.95 -9.44
CA PHE A 81 70.65 -200.25 -8.97
C PHE A 81 69.62 -200.11 -7.84
N ASN A 82 69.78 -199.09 -6.99
CA ASN A 82 68.83 -198.78 -5.92
C ASN A 82 67.45 -198.34 -6.47
N ALA A 83 67.40 -197.66 -7.62
CA ALA A 83 66.14 -197.16 -8.18
C ALA A 83 65.16 -198.29 -8.58
N ASP A 84 65.65 -199.36 -9.23
CA ASP A 84 64.79 -200.48 -9.66
C ASP A 84 64.26 -201.31 -8.48
N GLU A 85 65.05 -201.47 -7.41
CA GLU A 85 64.54 -202.05 -6.16
C GLU A 85 63.45 -201.19 -5.51
N VAL A 86 63.63 -199.86 -5.49
CA VAL A 86 62.63 -198.92 -4.96
C VAL A 86 61.32 -199.04 -5.74
N ILE A 87 61.36 -199.05 -7.08
CA ILE A 87 60.15 -199.16 -7.92
C ILE A 87 59.40 -200.48 -7.66
N ARG A 88 60.10 -201.61 -7.51
CA ARG A 88 59.46 -202.90 -7.16
C ARG A 88 58.84 -202.86 -5.76
N ARG A 89 59.58 -202.34 -4.76
CA ARG A 89 59.07 -202.19 -3.38
C ARG A 89 57.88 -201.23 -3.32
N GLU A 90 57.85 -200.18 -4.14
CA GLU A 90 56.73 -199.25 -4.21
C GLU A 90 55.49 -199.85 -4.87
N LYS A 91 55.63 -200.60 -5.97
CA LYS A 91 54.50 -201.33 -6.56
C LYS A 91 53.91 -202.38 -5.60
N MET A 92 54.76 -203.09 -4.85
CA MET A 92 54.30 -204.00 -3.79
C MET A 92 53.61 -203.24 -2.64
N LYS A 93 54.14 -202.07 -2.21
CA LYS A 93 53.47 -201.19 -1.24
C LYS A 93 52.14 -200.64 -1.75
N GLN A 94 52.01 -200.30 -3.04
CA GLN A 94 50.74 -199.86 -3.64
C GLN A 94 49.69 -200.96 -3.61
N GLN A 95 50.07 -202.21 -3.93
CA GLN A 95 49.18 -203.38 -3.77
C GLN A 95 48.75 -203.58 -2.31
N LEU A 96 49.67 -203.41 -1.35
CA LEU A 96 49.34 -203.49 0.08
C LEU A 96 48.38 -202.37 0.54
N ARG A 97 48.57 -201.12 0.08
CA ARG A 97 47.68 -199.97 0.38
C ARG A 97 46.26 -200.17 -0.16
N LEU A 98 46.11 -200.81 -1.32
CA LEU A 98 44.81 -201.09 -1.93
C LEU A 98 44.15 -202.33 -1.34
N GLY A 99 44.92 -203.37 -1.03
CA GLY A 99 44.43 -204.65 -0.54
C GLY A 99 44.03 -204.68 0.94
N THR A 100 44.74 -203.94 1.80
CA THR A 100 44.44 -203.92 3.24
C THR A 100 43.37 -202.87 3.59
N GLN A 101 42.53 -203.17 4.58
CA GLN A 101 41.48 -202.27 5.05
C GLN A 101 42.01 -201.23 6.03
N GLU A 102 42.87 -201.66 6.97
CA GLU A 102 43.48 -200.82 8.02
C GLU A 102 44.16 -199.55 7.47
N ILE A 103 44.84 -199.65 6.33
CA ILE A 103 45.51 -198.50 5.70
C ILE A 103 44.50 -197.49 5.15
N ARG A 104 43.37 -197.94 4.59
CA ARG A 104 42.29 -197.05 4.12
C ARG A 104 41.61 -196.36 5.29
N ASP A 105 41.41 -197.06 6.39
CA ASP A 105 40.84 -196.49 7.61
C ASP A 105 41.78 -195.42 8.20
N LEU A 106 43.08 -195.70 8.30
CA LEU A 106 44.09 -194.72 8.72
C LEU A 106 44.18 -193.50 7.78
N GLU A 107 44.13 -193.69 6.45
CA GLU A 107 44.06 -192.56 5.51
C GLU A 107 42.78 -191.72 5.71
N SER A 108 41.64 -192.35 5.99
CA SER A 108 40.39 -191.64 6.26
C SER A 108 40.46 -190.81 7.55
N GLN A 109 41.04 -191.38 8.61
CA GLN A 109 41.27 -190.69 9.89
C GLN A 109 42.25 -189.53 9.73
N LEU A 110 43.35 -189.70 8.99
CA LEU A 110 44.30 -188.62 8.72
C LEU A 110 43.65 -187.49 7.92
N ARG A 111 42.84 -187.80 6.89
CA ARG A 111 42.06 -186.78 6.15
C ARG A 111 41.09 -186.04 7.08
N ALA A 112 40.40 -186.75 7.98
CA ALA A 112 39.54 -186.14 8.99
C ALA A 112 40.31 -185.23 9.96
N CYS A 113 41.53 -185.60 10.39
CA CYS A 113 42.40 -184.75 11.19
C CYS A 113 42.87 -183.49 10.43
N TYR A 114 43.17 -183.58 9.13
CA TYR A 114 43.51 -182.41 8.31
C TYR A 114 42.31 -181.47 8.14
N VAL A 115 41.11 -182.00 7.91
CA VAL A 115 39.87 -181.20 7.90
C VAL A 115 39.63 -180.56 9.27
N GLY A 116 39.81 -181.32 10.37
CA GLY A 116 39.71 -180.82 11.73
C GLY A 116 40.70 -179.68 12.04
N LYS A 117 41.93 -179.75 11.52
CA LYS A 117 42.91 -178.65 11.61
C LYS A 117 42.43 -177.41 10.85
N GLY A 118 41.86 -177.58 9.66
CA GLY A 118 41.26 -176.50 8.88
C GLY A 118 40.08 -175.83 9.60
N VAL A 119 39.15 -176.64 10.11
CA VAL A 119 38.01 -176.16 10.92
C VAL A 119 38.48 -175.47 12.19
N HIS A 120 39.50 -175.98 12.88
CA HIS A 120 40.05 -175.31 14.07
C HIS A 120 40.68 -173.95 13.73
N ALA A 121 41.43 -173.86 12.63
CA ALA A 121 41.99 -172.59 12.15
C ALA A 121 40.87 -171.59 11.79
N GLN A 122 39.82 -172.03 11.10
CA GLN A 122 38.67 -171.20 10.75
C GLN A 122 37.87 -170.75 11.99
N MET A 123 37.70 -171.61 12.99
CA MET A 123 37.07 -171.25 14.27
C MET A 123 37.92 -170.22 15.03
N LYS A 124 39.25 -170.34 15.00
CA LYS A 124 40.16 -169.34 15.58
C LYS A 124 40.14 -168.02 14.81
N GLU A 125 40.06 -168.06 13.49
CA GLU A 125 39.92 -166.86 12.66
C GLU A 125 38.59 -166.15 12.95
N LYS A 126 37.47 -166.87 13.01
CA LYS A 126 36.17 -166.30 13.41
C LYS A 126 36.19 -165.71 14.82
N GLN A 127 36.84 -166.38 15.78
CA GLN A 127 37.04 -165.81 17.13
C GLN A 127 37.84 -164.50 17.08
N LEU A 128 38.90 -164.42 16.28
CA LEU A 128 39.69 -163.19 16.11
C LEU A 128 38.92 -162.10 15.35
N GLN A 129 38.06 -162.45 14.40
CA GLN A 129 37.16 -161.51 13.71
C GLN A 129 36.15 -160.91 14.69
N HIS A 130 35.46 -161.74 15.48
CA HIS A 130 34.51 -161.29 16.52
C HIS A 130 35.18 -160.35 17.54
N ILE A 131 36.37 -160.71 18.04
CA ILE A 131 37.13 -159.85 18.96
C ILE A 131 37.53 -158.51 18.30
N ARG A 132 37.88 -158.50 17.01
CA ARG A 132 38.19 -157.27 16.27
C ARG A 132 36.95 -156.40 16.03
N GLU A 133 35.79 -157.01 15.80
CA GLU A 133 34.51 -156.32 15.63
C GLU A 133 34.08 -155.70 16.97
N GLU A 134 34.09 -156.44 18.07
CA GLU A 134 33.86 -155.90 19.41
C GLU A 134 34.79 -154.74 19.75
N LEU A 135 36.09 -154.83 19.41
CA LEU A 135 37.05 -153.75 19.66
C LEU A 135 36.76 -152.51 18.80
N ARG A 136 36.28 -152.68 17.56
CA ARG A 136 35.85 -151.56 16.69
C ARG A 136 34.57 -150.93 17.21
N GLU A 137 33.61 -151.71 17.66
CA GLU A 137 32.36 -151.21 18.26
C GLU A 137 32.65 -150.45 19.55
N LYS A 138 33.48 -151.00 20.44
CA LYS A 138 33.94 -150.31 21.66
C LYS A 138 34.65 -149.00 21.32
N ALA A 139 35.58 -148.99 20.37
CA ALA A 139 36.28 -147.77 19.93
C ALA A 139 35.32 -146.74 19.28
N HIS A 140 34.31 -147.18 18.53
CA HIS A 140 33.29 -146.28 17.97
C HIS A 140 32.39 -145.68 19.05
N LEU A 141 31.96 -146.48 20.03
CA LEU A 141 31.18 -146.01 21.17
C LEU A 141 31.99 -145.06 22.05
N GLU A 142 33.27 -145.35 22.31
CA GLU A 142 34.18 -144.46 23.03
C GLU A 142 34.39 -143.13 22.28
N ALA A 143 34.62 -143.17 20.96
CA ALA A 143 34.75 -141.96 20.14
C ALA A 143 33.47 -141.12 20.11
N GLN A 144 32.28 -141.75 20.09
CA GLN A 144 31.01 -141.05 20.26
C GLN A 144 30.88 -140.45 21.67
N MET A 145 31.16 -141.22 22.72
CA MET A 145 31.10 -140.72 24.10
C MET A 145 32.07 -139.55 24.36
N VAL A 146 33.20 -139.50 23.66
CA VAL A 146 34.12 -138.36 23.68
C VAL A 146 33.51 -137.18 22.93
N SER A 147 33.05 -137.34 21.69
CA SER A 147 32.50 -136.22 20.91
C SER A 147 31.23 -135.62 21.51
N TRP A 148 30.39 -136.43 22.17
CA TRP A 148 29.23 -135.94 22.92
C TRP A 148 29.64 -135.13 24.16
N LYS A 149 30.70 -135.54 24.88
CA LYS A 149 31.25 -134.77 26.01
C LYS A 149 31.91 -133.47 25.55
N GLU A 150 32.66 -133.50 24.45
CA GLU A 150 33.25 -132.30 23.84
C GLU A 150 32.16 -131.31 23.43
N GLN A 151 31.06 -131.78 22.82
CA GLN A 151 29.90 -130.94 22.52
C GLN A 151 29.28 -130.36 23.79
N GLU A 152 29.07 -131.15 24.85
CA GLU A 152 28.51 -130.67 26.12
C GLU A 152 29.43 -129.65 26.83
N ASP A 153 30.76 -129.84 26.77
CA ASP A 153 31.77 -128.91 27.29
C ASP A 153 31.80 -127.59 26.50
N GLU A 154 31.73 -127.62 25.16
CA GLU A 154 31.62 -126.40 24.34
C GLU A 154 30.29 -125.68 24.58
N ASP A 155 29.17 -126.41 24.67
CA ASP A 155 27.87 -125.86 25.04
C ASP A 155 27.90 -125.21 26.43
N ARG A 156 28.67 -125.77 27.39
CA ARG A 156 28.87 -125.17 28.71
C ARG A 156 29.71 -123.89 28.60
N LYS A 157 30.80 -123.89 27.84
CA LYS A 157 31.63 -122.69 27.60
C LYS A 157 30.81 -121.57 26.97
N LEU A 158 30.04 -121.84 25.92
CA LEU A 158 29.17 -120.85 25.26
C LEU A 158 28.10 -120.29 26.21
N LYS A 159 27.54 -121.13 27.10
CA LYS A 159 26.61 -120.67 28.15
C LYS A 159 27.32 -119.79 29.18
N GLU A 160 28.53 -120.17 29.63
CA GLU A 160 29.35 -119.35 30.53
C GLU A 160 29.74 -118.00 29.90
N GLU A 161 30.16 -117.99 28.64
CA GLU A 161 30.51 -116.77 27.89
C GLU A 161 29.28 -115.87 27.72
N SER A 162 28.14 -116.42 27.29
CA SER A 162 26.89 -115.66 27.22
C SER A 162 26.45 -115.10 28.58
N LEU A 163 26.70 -115.81 29.68
CA LEU A 163 26.45 -115.31 31.04
C LEU A 163 27.44 -114.21 31.44
N ARG A 164 28.73 -114.33 31.09
CA ARG A 164 29.75 -113.30 31.30
C ARG A 164 29.44 -112.03 30.51
N GLU A 165 29.03 -112.15 29.25
CA GLU A 165 28.57 -111.04 28.41
C GLU A 165 27.35 -110.35 29.01
N LYS A 166 26.30 -111.11 29.38
CA LYS A 166 25.10 -110.57 30.05
C LYS A 166 25.44 -109.87 31.36
N TYR A 167 26.41 -110.38 32.11
CA TYR A 167 26.89 -109.77 33.35
C TYR A 167 27.67 -108.47 33.09
N ALA A 168 28.59 -108.47 32.13
CA ALA A 168 29.34 -107.28 31.71
C ALA A 168 28.39 -106.18 31.15
N LEU A 169 27.39 -106.56 30.35
CA LEU A 169 26.38 -105.64 29.84
C LEU A 169 25.53 -105.04 30.97
N ARG A 170 25.18 -105.85 31.98
CA ARG A 170 24.45 -105.40 33.17
C ARG A 170 25.28 -104.43 34.01
N LEU A 171 26.57 -104.69 34.20
CA LEU A 171 27.48 -103.76 34.88
C LEU A 171 27.58 -102.43 34.11
N ALA A 172 27.83 -102.48 32.79
CA ALA A 172 27.88 -101.28 31.96
C ALA A 172 26.56 -100.47 31.99
N GLN A 173 25.41 -101.13 32.04
CA GLN A 173 24.11 -100.47 32.23
C GLN A 173 23.98 -99.83 33.63
N GLN A 174 24.46 -100.49 34.69
CA GLN A 174 24.50 -99.90 36.04
C GLN A 174 25.40 -98.68 36.09
N ASP A 175 26.60 -98.75 35.51
CA ASP A 175 27.53 -97.61 35.41
C ASP A 175 26.91 -96.44 34.64
N GLN A 176 26.21 -96.70 33.53
CA GLN A 176 25.47 -95.67 32.79
C GLN A 176 24.35 -95.03 33.64
N ILE A 177 23.63 -95.82 34.45
CA ILE A 177 22.61 -95.28 35.36
C ILE A 177 23.26 -94.38 36.42
N VAL A 178 24.37 -94.81 37.02
CA VAL A 178 25.11 -94.03 38.02
C VAL A 178 25.66 -92.73 37.41
N GLN A 179 26.29 -92.78 36.24
CA GLN A 179 26.78 -91.58 35.53
C GLN A 179 25.64 -90.62 35.17
N ASN A 180 24.48 -91.13 34.74
CA ASN A 180 23.32 -90.30 34.45
C ASN A 180 22.71 -89.68 35.72
N GLN A 181 22.77 -90.36 36.86
CA GLN A 181 22.38 -89.77 38.15
C GLN A 181 23.38 -88.71 38.63
N GLN A 182 24.69 -88.96 38.50
CA GLN A 182 25.74 -87.98 38.79
C GLN A 182 25.58 -86.70 37.96
N ARG A 183 25.40 -86.83 36.64
CA ARG A 183 25.11 -85.70 35.74
C ARG A 183 23.87 -84.90 36.16
N LYS A 184 22.80 -85.56 36.62
CA LYS A 184 21.60 -84.88 37.15
C LYS A 184 21.90 -84.14 38.46
N ILE A 185 22.70 -84.72 39.36
CA ILE A 185 23.11 -84.07 40.61
C ILE A 185 24.01 -82.87 40.32
N GLU A 186 24.94 -82.98 39.38
CA GLU A 186 25.83 -81.91 38.93
C GLU A 186 25.04 -80.77 38.28
N ALA A 187 24.15 -81.07 37.32
CA ALA A 187 23.28 -80.08 36.68
C ALA A 187 22.34 -79.40 37.68
N TYR A 188 21.86 -80.10 38.71
CA TYR A 188 21.09 -79.48 39.78
C TYR A 188 21.95 -78.57 40.67
N ARG A 189 23.20 -78.95 40.96
CA ARG A 189 24.15 -78.11 41.69
C ARG A 189 24.49 -76.83 40.92
N THR A 190 24.77 -76.92 39.62
CA THR A 190 25.02 -75.72 38.80
C THR A 190 23.78 -74.85 38.70
N PHE A 191 22.59 -75.43 38.50
CA PHE A 191 21.32 -74.69 38.51
C PHE A 191 21.09 -73.94 39.84
N VAL A 192 21.34 -74.57 40.99
CA VAL A 192 21.21 -73.90 42.30
C VAL A 192 22.25 -72.79 42.47
N GLN A 193 23.49 -72.98 42.01
CA GLN A 193 24.52 -71.94 42.01
C GLN A 193 24.13 -70.76 41.11
N GLU A 194 23.73 -71.00 39.88
CA GLU A 194 23.22 -69.99 38.93
C GLU A 194 22.02 -69.23 39.52
N LYS A 195 21.06 -69.96 40.10
CA LYS A 195 19.87 -69.36 40.74
C LYS A 195 20.25 -68.45 41.90
N LEU A 196 21.21 -68.82 42.75
CA LEU A 196 21.73 -67.96 43.82
C LEU A 196 22.48 -66.74 43.29
N MET A 197 23.26 -66.89 42.21
CA MET A 197 23.96 -65.77 41.56
C MET A 197 22.96 -64.79 40.92
N LEU A 198 21.89 -65.29 40.30
CA LEU A 198 20.80 -64.49 39.74
C LEU A 198 20.00 -63.77 40.84
N ASP A 199 19.64 -64.45 41.92
CA ASP A 199 18.98 -63.84 43.07
C ASP A 199 19.83 -62.70 43.67
N ALA A 200 21.15 -62.91 43.80
CA ALA A 200 22.09 -61.89 44.28
C ALA A 200 22.21 -60.69 43.32
N ALA A 201 22.25 -60.93 42.00
CA ALA A 201 22.26 -59.87 41.00
C ALA A 201 20.95 -59.05 41.02
N VAL A 202 19.79 -59.71 41.16
CA VAL A 202 18.49 -59.03 41.31
C VAL A 202 18.45 -58.20 42.60
N GLN A 203 18.99 -58.71 43.71
CA GLN A 203 19.09 -57.93 44.95
C GLN A 203 19.99 -56.69 44.79
N GLN A 204 21.13 -56.82 44.10
CA GLN A 204 22.02 -55.68 43.80
C GLN A 204 21.29 -54.62 42.95
N ILE A 205 20.58 -55.02 41.89
CA ILE A 205 19.78 -54.10 41.06
C ILE A 205 18.73 -53.37 41.91
N ILE A 206 17.99 -54.08 42.76
CA ILE A 206 16.97 -53.47 43.65
C ILE A 206 17.61 -52.49 44.64
N GLU A 207 18.81 -52.78 45.16
CA GLU A 207 19.54 -51.84 46.02
C GLU A 207 20.05 -50.61 45.27
N GLU A 208 20.57 -50.78 44.05
CA GLU A 208 21.00 -49.68 43.20
C GLU A 208 19.83 -48.79 42.79
N ASP A 209 18.70 -49.35 42.37
CA ASP A 209 17.48 -48.60 42.06
C ASP A 209 16.95 -47.82 43.26
N ARG A 210 17.01 -48.41 44.47
CA ARG A 210 16.67 -47.70 45.72
C ARG A 210 17.63 -46.53 45.99
N ARG A 211 18.95 -46.75 45.86
CA ARG A 211 19.98 -45.70 46.05
C ARG A 211 19.80 -44.57 45.02
N ASN A 212 19.58 -44.92 43.76
CA ASN A 212 19.32 -43.99 42.66
C ASN A 212 18.04 -43.17 42.90
N SER A 213 16.96 -43.81 43.33
CA SER A 213 15.70 -43.14 43.67
C SER A 213 15.88 -42.15 44.84
N VAL A 214 16.59 -42.54 45.89
CA VAL A 214 16.91 -41.64 47.02
C VAL A 214 17.80 -40.48 46.57
N ALA A 215 18.83 -40.74 45.76
CA ALA A 215 19.71 -39.70 45.22
C ALA A 215 18.96 -38.72 44.31
N GLN A 216 18.02 -39.19 43.49
CA GLN A 216 17.16 -38.36 42.66
C GLN A 216 16.24 -37.47 43.52
N MET A 217 15.60 -38.05 44.54
CA MET A 217 14.78 -37.29 45.49
C MET A 217 15.59 -36.22 46.25
N LEU A 218 16.84 -36.51 46.62
CA LEU A 218 17.73 -35.52 47.25
C LEU A 218 18.12 -34.40 46.29
N ARG A 219 18.44 -34.72 45.02
CA ARG A 219 18.72 -33.72 43.97
C ARG A 219 17.50 -32.84 43.68
N GLN A 220 16.30 -33.42 43.62
CA GLN A 220 15.05 -32.67 43.47
C GLN A 220 14.82 -31.72 44.64
N LYS A 221 14.99 -32.19 45.89
CA LYS A 221 14.86 -31.35 47.09
C LYS A 221 15.92 -30.24 47.17
N ALA A 222 17.14 -30.48 46.69
CA ALA A 222 18.16 -29.44 46.59
C ALA A 222 17.74 -28.37 45.56
N CYS A 223 17.39 -28.79 44.34
CA CYS A 223 16.91 -27.89 43.29
C CYS A 223 15.65 -27.09 43.71
N GLN A 224 14.72 -27.70 44.45
CA GLN A 224 13.56 -27.01 45.03
C GLN A 224 13.98 -25.90 45.99
N LYS A 225 14.92 -26.16 46.91
CA LYS A 225 15.46 -25.12 47.81
C LYS A 225 16.20 -24.01 47.06
N ASP A 226 16.95 -24.36 46.02
CA ASP A 226 17.64 -23.39 45.18
C ASP A 226 16.61 -22.48 44.48
N ILE A 227 15.54 -23.06 43.92
CA ILE A 227 14.42 -22.32 43.32
C ILE A 227 13.69 -21.45 44.36
N GLU A 228 13.39 -21.96 45.55
CA GLU A 228 12.77 -21.20 46.64
C GLU A 228 13.63 -20.00 47.04
N SER A 229 14.95 -20.20 47.22
CA SER A 229 15.89 -19.13 47.55
C SER A 229 16.00 -18.08 46.44
N PHE A 230 15.95 -18.51 45.17
CA PHE A 230 15.96 -17.63 44.01
C PHE A 230 14.65 -16.82 43.88
N ILE A 231 13.50 -17.43 44.17
CA ILE A 231 12.21 -16.74 44.19
C ILE A 231 12.20 -15.67 45.29
N ALA A 232 12.60 -16.03 46.52
CA ALA A 232 12.71 -15.08 47.63
C ALA A 232 13.66 -13.92 47.32
N ALA A 233 14.87 -14.20 46.83
CA ALA A 233 15.83 -13.16 46.43
C ALA A 233 15.30 -12.27 45.29
N ARG A 234 14.52 -12.83 44.35
CA ARG A 234 13.87 -12.08 43.27
C ARG A 234 12.71 -11.22 43.78
N GLU A 235 11.99 -11.65 44.81
CA GLU A 235 10.94 -10.87 45.46
C GLU A 235 11.53 -9.72 46.27
N GLU A 236 12.54 -9.97 47.11
CA GLU A 236 13.31 -8.90 47.77
C GLU A 236 13.87 -7.88 46.76
N TRP A 237 14.40 -8.35 45.62
CA TRP A 237 14.91 -7.45 44.58
C TRP A 237 13.79 -6.61 43.95
N LYS A 238 12.61 -7.19 43.68
CA LYS A 238 11.44 -6.43 43.20
C LYS A 238 10.97 -5.41 44.22
N GLU A 239 10.95 -5.73 45.51
CA GLU A 239 10.56 -4.81 46.58
C GLU A 239 11.56 -3.67 46.71
N ARG A 240 12.86 -3.96 46.74
CA ARG A 240 13.92 -2.93 46.69
C ARG A 240 13.78 -2.03 45.46
N GLN A 241 13.50 -2.60 44.28
CA GLN A 241 13.26 -1.82 43.06
C GLN A 241 12.01 -0.93 43.15
N LYS A 242 10.89 -1.44 43.71
CA LYS A 242 9.70 -0.62 43.96
C LYS A 242 9.98 0.54 44.90
N LEU A 243 10.68 0.31 46.01
CA LEU A 243 11.04 1.36 46.97
C LEU A 243 11.91 2.45 46.31
N MET A 244 12.93 2.05 45.52
CA MET A 244 13.75 3.01 44.77
C MET A 244 12.91 3.81 43.75
N GLN A 245 11.98 3.15 43.05
CA GLN A 245 11.05 3.82 42.13
C GLN A 245 10.07 4.75 42.86
N GLU A 246 9.59 4.39 44.05
CA GLU A 246 8.71 5.22 44.88
C GLU A 246 9.45 6.46 45.39
N GLU A 247 10.72 6.33 45.80
CA GLU A 247 11.58 7.47 46.14
C GLU A 247 11.83 8.39 44.94
N GLU A 248 12.17 7.84 43.77
CA GLU A 248 12.36 8.64 42.54
C GLU A 248 11.06 9.35 42.13
N ASN A 249 9.93 8.64 42.16
CA ASN A 249 8.61 9.22 41.89
C ASN A 249 8.23 10.30 42.90
N ALA A 250 8.60 10.17 44.18
CA ALA A 250 8.39 11.21 45.18
C ALA A 250 9.24 12.46 44.89
N ARG A 251 10.51 12.28 44.48
CA ARG A 251 11.38 13.39 44.05
C ARG A 251 10.83 14.10 42.80
N ILE A 252 10.32 13.33 41.82
CA ILE A 252 9.68 13.87 40.61
C ILE A 252 8.41 14.65 40.97
N LYS A 253 7.53 14.12 41.83
CA LYS A 253 6.32 14.83 42.31
C LYS A 253 6.67 16.15 42.98
N ALA A 254 7.61 16.15 43.92
CA ALA A 254 8.06 17.36 44.61
C ALA A 254 8.65 18.41 43.62
N PHE A 255 9.37 17.97 42.58
CA PHE A 255 9.85 18.87 41.53
C PHE A 255 8.71 19.45 40.68
N VAL A 256 7.73 18.64 40.28
CA VAL A 256 6.55 19.08 39.53
C VAL A 256 5.68 20.04 40.35
N GLU A 257 5.49 19.78 41.65
CA GLU A 257 4.82 20.70 42.57
C GLU A 257 5.58 22.04 42.69
N MET A 258 6.90 22.02 42.77
CA MET A 258 7.70 23.25 42.77
C MET A 258 7.59 24.02 41.44
N GLN A 259 7.54 23.34 40.30
CA GLN A 259 7.37 23.99 38.99
C GLN A 259 5.97 24.58 38.82
N THR A 260 4.91 23.82 39.13
CA THR A 260 3.53 24.32 39.06
C THR A 260 3.30 25.51 40.01
N GLN A 261 3.93 25.53 41.20
CA GLN A 261 3.93 26.71 42.07
C GLN A 261 4.66 27.93 41.46
N ARG A 262 5.72 27.73 40.67
CA ARG A 262 6.41 28.82 39.95
C ARG A 262 5.57 29.35 38.80
N GLU A 263 4.96 28.45 38.02
CA GLU A 263 4.05 28.81 36.93
C GLU A 263 2.82 29.55 37.46
N LEU A 264 2.21 29.09 38.56
CA LEU A 264 1.09 29.77 39.21
C LEU A 264 1.46 31.19 39.66
N LYS A 265 2.64 31.39 40.25
CA LYS A 265 3.14 32.72 40.62
C LYS A 265 3.34 33.61 39.39
N LEU A 266 3.93 33.07 38.32
CA LEU A 266 4.09 33.80 37.05
C LEU A 266 2.73 34.19 36.45
N GLN A 267 1.75 33.27 36.46
CA GLN A 267 0.38 33.53 36.02
C GLN A 267 -0.29 34.62 36.86
N GLN A 268 -0.13 34.61 38.18
CA GLN A 268 -0.64 35.66 39.07
C GLN A 268 0.02 37.02 38.79
N GLU A 269 1.32 37.06 38.48
CA GLU A 269 1.99 38.31 38.06
C GLU A 269 1.50 38.81 36.70
N ILE A 270 1.25 37.91 35.74
CA ILE A 270 0.67 38.25 34.44
C ILE A 270 -0.76 38.78 34.61
N GLN A 271 -1.59 38.12 35.43
CA GLN A 271 -2.95 38.56 35.76
C GLN A 271 -2.94 39.95 36.39
N ARG A 272 -2.10 40.20 37.40
CA ARG A 272 -1.96 41.54 38.02
C ARG A 272 -1.52 42.62 37.03
N LYS A 273 -0.61 42.29 36.11
CA LYS A 273 -0.21 43.22 35.03
C LYS A 273 -1.37 43.50 34.07
N TRP A 274 -2.16 42.48 33.74
CA TRP A 274 -3.32 42.61 32.86
C TRP A 274 -4.45 43.40 33.52
N GLU A 275 -4.73 43.17 34.81
CA GLU A 275 -5.67 43.96 35.62
C GLU A 275 -5.25 45.44 35.71
N ALA A 276 -3.96 45.71 35.98
CA ALA A 276 -3.43 47.07 35.99
C ALA A 276 -3.53 47.74 34.60
N GLN A 277 -3.26 46.99 33.52
CA GLN A 277 -3.40 47.49 32.16
C GLN A 277 -4.87 47.72 31.78
N ALA A 278 -5.80 46.88 32.25
CA ALA A 278 -7.24 47.08 32.08
C ALA A 278 -7.71 48.36 32.80
N GLN A 279 -7.27 48.60 34.04
CA GLN A 279 -7.57 49.84 34.77
C GLN A 279 -7.05 51.09 34.05
N ILE A 280 -5.85 51.03 33.45
CA ILE A 280 -5.30 52.12 32.64
C ILE A 280 -6.13 52.31 31.36
N ASN A 281 -6.49 51.24 30.67
CA ASN A 281 -7.32 51.30 29.46
C ASN A 281 -8.72 51.87 29.75
N ASP A 282 -9.35 51.48 30.85
CA ASP A 282 -10.65 52.02 31.30
C ASP A 282 -10.56 53.51 31.63
N TYR A 283 -9.47 53.95 32.28
CA TYR A 283 -9.21 55.36 32.53
C TYR A 283 -9.02 56.16 31.23
N LEU A 284 -8.22 55.64 30.29
CA LEU A 284 -8.02 56.25 28.97
C LEU A 284 -9.31 56.32 28.15
N ALA A 285 -10.12 55.26 28.16
CA ALA A 285 -11.42 55.22 27.49
C ALA A 285 -12.38 56.26 28.05
N ARG A 286 -12.44 56.43 29.38
CA ARG A 286 -13.21 57.50 30.03
C ARG A 286 -12.71 58.89 29.64
N LYS A 287 -11.39 59.11 29.63
CA LYS A 287 -10.81 60.40 29.22
C LYS A 287 -11.09 60.74 27.77
N LEU A 288 -10.96 59.77 26.87
CA LEU A 288 -11.25 59.95 25.45
C LEU A 288 -12.74 60.20 25.20
N TYR A 289 -13.63 59.57 25.97
CA TYR A 289 -15.06 59.89 25.95
C TYR A 289 -15.37 61.30 26.49
N GLU A 290 -14.76 61.72 27.61
CA GLU A 290 -14.88 63.10 28.13
C GLU A 290 -14.40 64.14 27.10
N GLU A 291 -13.30 63.89 26.40
CA GLU A 291 -12.79 64.80 25.35
C GLU A 291 -13.69 64.82 24.12
N GLN A 292 -14.18 63.66 23.65
CA GLN A 292 -15.17 63.60 22.57
C GLN A 292 -16.45 64.35 22.91
N MET A 293 -16.98 64.18 24.13
CA MET A 293 -18.18 64.92 24.57
C MET A 293 -17.94 66.44 24.56
N ARG A 294 -16.79 66.90 25.08
CA ARG A 294 -16.41 68.33 25.03
C ARG A 294 -16.26 68.86 23.61
N ASP A 295 -15.75 68.06 22.68
CA ASP A 295 -15.62 68.48 21.28
C ASP A 295 -16.96 68.48 20.55
N MET A 296 -17.89 67.57 20.89
CA MET A 296 -19.28 67.63 20.43
C MET A 296 -20.00 68.86 20.99
N GLU A 297 -19.84 69.18 22.27
CA GLU A 297 -20.37 70.41 22.91
C GLU A 297 -19.84 71.67 22.21
N LYS A 298 -18.52 71.76 21.93
CA LYS A 298 -17.94 72.87 21.15
C LYS A 298 -18.53 72.95 19.74
N GLN A 299 -18.69 71.81 19.06
CA GLN A 299 -19.27 71.78 17.71
C GLN A 299 -20.73 72.24 17.70
N GLN A 300 -21.52 71.88 18.72
CA GLN A 300 -22.87 72.39 18.90
C GLN A 300 -22.86 73.92 19.09
N VAL A 301 -22.03 74.45 19.99
CA VAL A 301 -21.89 75.91 20.19
C VAL A 301 -21.44 76.63 18.91
N PHE A 302 -20.55 76.05 18.11
CA PHE A 302 -20.17 76.63 16.81
C PHE A 302 -21.31 76.59 15.78
N GLN A 303 -22.16 75.56 15.78
CA GLN A 303 -23.34 75.48 14.92
C GLN A 303 -24.39 76.51 15.33
N GLU A 304 -24.69 76.60 16.63
CA GLU A 304 -25.59 77.62 17.20
C GLU A 304 -25.12 79.04 16.86
N LEU A 305 -23.83 79.34 17.05
CA LEU A 305 -23.26 80.64 16.70
C LEU A 305 -23.40 80.95 15.20
N ALA A 306 -23.11 80.00 14.32
CA ALA A 306 -23.24 80.17 12.87
C ALA A 306 -24.70 80.35 12.43
N GLU A 307 -25.67 79.73 13.13
CA GLU A 307 -27.09 79.98 12.91
C GLU A 307 -27.50 81.40 13.34
N GLU A 308 -27.06 81.87 14.51
CA GLU A 308 -27.38 83.23 14.97
C GLU A 308 -26.72 84.29 14.06
N GLU A 309 -25.45 84.12 13.65
CA GLU A 309 -24.80 84.99 12.66
C GLU A 309 -25.58 85.05 11.34
N LEU A 310 -26.12 83.91 10.87
CA LEU A 310 -26.96 83.86 9.69
C LEU A 310 -28.31 84.58 9.89
N ARG A 311 -28.94 84.45 11.06
CA ARG A 311 -30.18 85.15 11.42
C ARG A 311 -29.95 86.66 11.51
N GLU A 312 -28.89 87.11 12.17
CA GLU A 312 -28.50 88.52 12.23
C GLU A 312 -28.23 89.09 10.83
N ALA A 313 -27.55 88.34 9.96
CA ALA A 313 -27.32 88.74 8.58
C ALA A 313 -28.62 88.83 7.76
N GLN A 314 -29.58 87.93 7.99
CA GLN A 314 -30.92 88.00 7.38
C GLN A 314 -31.72 89.20 7.89
N GLU A 315 -31.72 89.45 9.20
CA GLU A 315 -32.35 90.64 9.79
C GLU A 315 -31.73 91.93 9.25
N ALA A 316 -30.40 91.99 9.12
CA ALA A 316 -29.70 93.14 8.56
C ALA A 316 -30.11 93.41 7.10
N ARG A 317 -30.26 92.36 6.28
CA ARG A 317 -30.80 92.48 4.91
C ARG A 317 -32.23 93.01 4.91
N ILE A 318 -33.12 92.45 5.74
CA ILE A 318 -34.52 92.91 5.85
C ILE A 318 -34.58 94.38 6.31
N ARG A 319 -33.76 94.79 7.28
CA ARG A 319 -33.64 96.18 7.75
C ARG A 319 -33.17 97.11 6.61
N GLN A 320 -32.20 96.68 5.80
CA GLN A 320 -31.73 97.44 4.63
C GLN A 320 -32.81 97.56 3.53
N GLU A 321 -33.51 96.46 3.22
CA GLU A 321 -34.61 96.45 2.24
C GLU A 321 -35.76 97.37 2.68
N LEU A 322 -36.14 97.30 3.96
CA LEU A 322 -37.13 98.21 4.57
C LEU A 322 -36.66 99.67 4.50
N HIS A 323 -35.40 99.96 4.80
CA HIS A 323 -34.84 101.31 4.69
C HIS A 323 -34.92 101.83 3.25
N VAL A 324 -34.52 101.02 2.25
CA VAL A 324 -34.61 101.39 0.82
C VAL A 324 -36.06 101.57 0.37
N ALA A 325 -37.00 100.75 0.85
CA ALA A 325 -38.43 100.90 0.55
C ALA A 325 -39.02 102.18 1.17
N ILE A 326 -38.63 102.53 2.39
CA ILE A 326 -39.00 103.78 3.06
C ILE A 326 -38.41 104.98 2.29
N GLN A 327 -37.13 104.93 1.90
CA GLN A 327 -36.47 105.97 1.11
C GLN A 327 -37.25 106.23 -0.19
N LYS A 328 -37.48 105.18 -1.00
CA LYS A 328 -38.26 105.25 -2.25
C LYS A 328 -39.66 105.84 -2.05
N ARG A 329 -40.32 105.53 -0.92
CA ARG A 329 -41.65 106.08 -0.57
C ARG A 329 -41.60 107.55 -0.18
N ILE A 330 -40.51 108.00 0.46
CA ILE A 330 -40.25 109.41 0.76
C ILE A 330 -39.95 110.16 -0.54
N ASP A 331 -39.08 109.62 -1.40
CA ASP A 331 -38.70 110.22 -2.68
C ASP A 331 -39.93 110.39 -3.60
N LEU A 332 -40.79 109.37 -3.70
CA LEU A 332 -42.07 109.46 -4.43
C LEU A 332 -43.02 110.53 -3.85
N ARG A 333 -43.08 110.67 -2.52
CA ARG A 333 -43.89 111.73 -1.87
C ARG A 333 -43.32 113.11 -2.13
N LEU A 334 -42.00 113.28 -2.08
CA LEU A 334 -41.32 114.53 -2.40
C LEU A 334 -41.54 114.89 -3.88
N ALA A 335 -41.33 113.94 -4.81
CA ALA A 335 -41.57 114.14 -6.24
C ALA A 335 -43.02 114.57 -6.53
N MET A 336 -44.03 113.91 -5.93
CA MET A 336 -45.43 114.32 -6.06
C MET A 336 -45.68 115.73 -5.46
N ALA A 337 -45.08 116.06 -4.32
CA ALA A 337 -45.20 117.39 -3.71
C ALA A 337 -44.54 118.48 -4.55
N HIS A 338 -43.40 118.19 -5.20
CA HIS A 338 -42.76 119.07 -6.17
C HIS A 338 -43.63 119.26 -7.41
N GLN A 339 -44.16 118.19 -8.01
CA GLN A 339 -45.07 118.27 -9.16
C GLN A 339 -46.35 119.06 -8.84
N GLN A 340 -46.91 118.91 -7.62
CA GLN A 340 -48.04 119.73 -7.16
C GLN A 340 -47.67 121.21 -7.03
N LYS A 341 -46.51 121.54 -6.43
CA LYS A 341 -46.02 122.92 -6.33
C LYS A 341 -45.80 123.55 -7.70
N GLU A 342 -45.21 122.83 -8.63
CA GLU A 342 -45.01 123.28 -10.01
C GLU A 342 -46.35 123.53 -10.72
N ARG A 343 -47.33 122.62 -10.57
CA ARG A 343 -48.67 122.79 -11.14
C ARG A 343 -49.41 124.00 -10.57
N VAL A 344 -49.28 124.26 -9.26
CA VAL A 344 -49.83 125.49 -8.63
C VAL A 344 -49.12 126.74 -9.17
N LEU A 345 -47.81 126.71 -9.33
CA LEU A 345 -47.05 127.83 -9.89
C LEU A 345 -47.37 128.08 -11.37
N GLN A 346 -47.62 127.02 -12.15
CA GLN A 346 -48.10 127.12 -13.53
C GLN A 346 -49.48 127.79 -13.59
N LEU A 347 -50.44 127.32 -12.78
CA LEU A 347 -51.77 127.92 -12.68
C LEU A 347 -51.72 129.39 -12.22
N GLN A 348 -50.81 129.75 -11.31
CA GLN A 348 -50.61 131.15 -10.91
C GLN A 348 -50.04 132.01 -12.05
N ARG A 349 -49.09 131.49 -12.83
CA ARG A 349 -48.55 132.17 -14.02
C ARG A 349 -49.60 132.30 -15.12
N GLU A 350 -50.45 131.30 -15.32
CA GLU A 350 -51.58 131.33 -16.24
C GLU A 350 -52.61 132.36 -15.79
N ALA A 351 -53.03 132.36 -14.52
CA ALA A 351 -53.93 133.36 -13.97
C ALA A 351 -53.37 134.80 -14.06
N GLN A 352 -52.06 135.00 -13.88
CA GLN A 352 -51.41 136.30 -14.09
C GLN A 352 -51.44 136.72 -15.56
N ARG A 353 -51.19 135.79 -16.50
CA ARG A 353 -51.33 136.05 -17.94
C ARG A 353 -52.77 136.35 -18.33
N GLU A 354 -53.75 135.62 -17.79
CA GLU A 354 -55.18 135.91 -18.00
C GLU A 354 -55.59 137.28 -17.42
N GLN A 355 -55.03 137.68 -16.27
CA GLN A 355 -55.26 139.02 -15.71
C GLN A 355 -54.66 140.12 -16.60
N GLN A 356 -53.44 139.92 -17.12
CA GLN A 356 -52.80 140.85 -18.07
C GLN A 356 -53.61 140.94 -19.37
N MET A 357 -53.94 139.80 -19.99
CA MET A 357 -54.81 139.72 -21.16
C MET A 357 -56.16 140.40 -20.92
N ARG A 358 -56.77 140.22 -19.74
CA ARG A 358 -58.05 140.84 -19.38
C ARG A 358 -57.93 142.35 -19.15
N GLN A 359 -56.79 142.84 -18.66
CA GLN A 359 -56.50 144.28 -18.58
C GLN A 359 -56.33 144.87 -19.98
N GLU A 360 -55.49 144.28 -20.83
CA GLU A 360 -55.30 144.69 -22.23
C GLU A 360 -56.63 144.71 -23.02
N LEU A 361 -57.49 143.71 -22.83
CA LEU A 361 -58.78 143.63 -23.54
C LEU A 361 -59.81 144.65 -23.00
N MET A 362 -59.73 145.03 -21.73
CA MET A 362 -60.53 146.12 -21.15
C MET A 362 -60.01 147.50 -21.60
N GLU A 363 -58.70 147.68 -21.73
CA GLU A 363 -58.09 148.89 -22.30
C GLU A 363 -58.42 149.05 -23.78
N GLN A 364 -58.33 147.97 -24.57
CA GLN A 364 -58.76 147.98 -25.99
C GLN A 364 -60.24 148.33 -26.14
N ARG A 365 -61.12 147.81 -25.27
CA ARG A 365 -62.54 148.21 -25.24
C ARG A 365 -62.72 149.67 -24.84
N ALA A 366 -62.01 150.17 -23.82
CA ALA A 366 -62.08 151.58 -23.43
C ALA A 366 -61.56 152.54 -24.52
N ILE A 367 -60.59 152.10 -25.33
CA ILE A 367 -60.09 152.83 -26.51
C ILE A 367 -61.15 152.81 -27.63
N GLN A 368 -61.81 151.68 -27.87
CA GLN A 368 -62.89 151.57 -28.86
C GLN A 368 -64.14 152.36 -28.46
N ASP A 369 -64.60 152.29 -27.21
CA ASP A 369 -65.72 153.08 -26.69
C ASP A 369 -65.45 154.59 -26.80
N ARG A 370 -64.22 155.04 -26.51
CA ARG A 370 -63.81 156.44 -26.77
C ARG A 370 -63.87 156.80 -28.25
N LEU A 371 -63.46 155.90 -29.14
CA LEU A 371 -63.50 156.11 -30.59
C LEU A 371 -64.94 156.14 -31.13
N GLU A 372 -65.83 155.33 -30.58
CA GLU A 372 -67.26 155.32 -30.93
C GLU A 372 -67.99 156.57 -30.41
N GLN A 373 -67.71 157.02 -29.18
CA GLN A 373 -68.24 158.28 -28.66
C GLN A 373 -67.78 159.47 -29.53
N LEU A 374 -66.48 159.59 -29.81
CA LEU A 374 -65.93 160.67 -30.63
C LEU A 374 -66.40 160.62 -32.10
N THR A 375 -66.70 159.43 -32.65
CA THR A 375 -67.26 159.32 -34.01
C THR A 375 -68.77 159.53 -34.05
N ALA A 376 -69.52 159.18 -33.01
CA ALA A 376 -70.94 159.52 -32.87
C ALA A 376 -71.16 161.04 -32.71
N GLU A 377 -70.34 161.71 -31.89
CA GLU A 377 -70.33 163.17 -31.77
C GLU A 377 -69.94 163.84 -33.10
N ARG A 378 -68.85 163.40 -33.75
CA ARG A 378 -68.47 163.90 -35.08
C ARG A 378 -69.55 163.67 -36.15
N ARG A 379 -70.31 162.58 -36.10
CA ARG A 379 -71.46 162.36 -37.01
C ARG A 379 -72.61 163.33 -36.69
N ARG A 380 -72.96 163.54 -35.41
CA ARG A 380 -73.96 164.55 -35.01
C ARG A 380 -73.57 165.96 -35.46
N ILE A 381 -72.34 166.38 -35.18
CA ILE A 381 -71.79 167.68 -35.58
C ILE A 381 -71.85 167.83 -37.09
N LYS A 382 -71.34 166.86 -37.88
CA LYS A 382 -71.37 166.96 -39.35
C LYS A 382 -72.77 167.01 -39.96
N VAL A 383 -73.77 166.34 -39.37
CA VAL A 383 -75.18 166.47 -39.83
C VAL A 383 -75.74 167.85 -39.46
N GLN A 384 -75.40 168.39 -38.30
CA GLN A 384 -75.78 169.75 -37.90
C GLN A 384 -75.10 170.81 -38.78
N GLU A 385 -73.81 170.67 -39.06
CA GLU A 385 -73.03 171.52 -39.97
C GLU A 385 -73.57 171.45 -41.40
N HIS A 386 -73.88 170.26 -41.93
CA HIS A 386 -74.46 170.12 -43.27
C HIS A 386 -75.88 170.70 -43.33
N ARG A 387 -76.69 170.57 -42.28
CA ARG A 387 -78.01 171.21 -42.18
C ARG A 387 -77.90 172.73 -42.13
N GLN A 388 -76.97 173.27 -41.34
CA GLN A 388 -76.67 174.69 -41.29
C GLN A 388 -76.07 175.21 -42.61
N ALA A 389 -75.21 174.44 -43.27
CA ALA A 389 -74.60 174.83 -44.55
C ALA A 389 -75.63 174.85 -45.68
N VAL A 390 -76.57 173.90 -45.72
CA VAL A 390 -77.70 173.93 -46.66
C VAL A 390 -78.65 175.08 -46.35
N GLU A 391 -78.93 175.40 -45.08
CA GLU A 391 -79.67 176.61 -44.73
C GLU A 391 -78.93 177.90 -45.11
N ARG A 392 -77.60 177.97 -44.91
CA ARG A 392 -76.77 179.11 -45.35
C ARG A 392 -76.79 179.23 -46.87
N LEU A 393 -76.63 178.15 -47.63
CA LEU A 393 -76.71 178.16 -49.09
C LEU A 393 -78.11 178.53 -49.61
N LEU A 394 -79.19 178.14 -48.91
CA LEU A 394 -80.56 178.56 -49.23
C LEU A 394 -80.81 180.05 -48.89
N LYS A 395 -80.29 180.53 -47.76
CA LYS A 395 -80.34 181.95 -47.37
C LYS A 395 -79.50 182.81 -48.33
N GLU A 396 -78.28 182.38 -48.66
CA GLU A 396 -77.44 183.01 -49.69
C GLU A 396 -78.08 182.96 -51.07
N ARG A 397 -78.75 181.87 -51.48
CA ARG A 397 -79.49 181.87 -52.76
C ARG A 397 -80.63 182.88 -52.77
N ARG A 398 -81.35 183.07 -51.66
CA ARG A 398 -82.38 184.10 -51.53
C ARG A 398 -81.77 185.51 -51.53
N VAL A 399 -80.69 185.72 -50.79
CA VAL A 399 -79.99 187.01 -50.71
C VAL A 399 -79.34 187.39 -52.04
N ARG A 400 -78.66 186.46 -52.73
CA ARG A 400 -78.11 186.69 -54.08
C ARG A 400 -79.20 186.92 -55.11
N ARG A 401 -80.30 186.15 -55.11
CA ARG A 401 -81.41 186.37 -56.05
C ARG A 401 -82.14 187.70 -55.80
N ASN A 402 -82.24 188.14 -54.55
CA ASN A 402 -82.75 189.45 -54.20
C ASN A 402 -81.76 190.56 -54.59
N LEU A 403 -80.45 190.38 -54.38
CA LEU A 403 -79.42 191.34 -54.81
C LEU A 403 -79.31 191.44 -56.34
N GLU A 404 -79.40 190.32 -57.06
CA GLU A 404 -79.44 190.28 -58.53
C GLU A 404 -80.71 190.98 -59.05
N LEU A 405 -81.87 190.77 -58.42
CA LEU A 405 -83.09 191.52 -58.75
C LEU A 405 -82.97 193.01 -58.40
N GLU A 406 -82.41 193.38 -57.25
CA GLU A 406 -82.16 194.78 -56.86
C GLU A 406 -81.14 195.47 -57.76
N GLN A 407 -80.12 194.76 -58.24
CA GLN A 407 -79.14 195.27 -59.20
C GLN A 407 -79.78 195.44 -60.59
N ILE A 408 -80.51 194.44 -61.09
CA ILE A 408 -81.24 194.54 -62.36
C ILE A 408 -82.26 195.69 -62.32
N MET A 409 -82.94 195.92 -61.19
CA MET A 409 -83.83 197.07 -61.02
C MET A 409 -83.07 198.41 -61.02
N ARG A 410 -81.97 198.53 -60.25
CA ARG A 410 -81.17 199.78 -60.19
C ARG A 410 -80.49 200.11 -61.51
N ASP A 411 -79.95 199.12 -62.21
CA ASP A 411 -79.30 199.31 -63.51
C ASP A 411 -80.34 199.66 -64.59
N HIS A 412 -81.54 199.07 -64.53
CA HIS A 412 -82.64 199.43 -65.43
C HIS A 412 -83.20 200.83 -65.16
N GLU A 413 -83.30 201.25 -63.89
CA GLU A 413 -83.68 202.61 -63.50
C GLU A 413 -82.63 203.64 -63.97
N ALA A 414 -81.34 203.37 -63.75
CA ALA A 414 -80.24 204.26 -64.19
C ALA A 414 -80.18 204.41 -65.73
N GLN A 415 -80.32 203.31 -66.49
CA GLN A 415 -80.33 203.36 -67.96
C GLN A 415 -81.57 204.08 -68.52
N LEU A 416 -82.74 203.92 -67.87
CA LEU A 416 -83.95 204.66 -68.22
C LEU A 416 -83.86 206.17 -67.94
N GLU A 417 -83.01 206.61 -67.00
CA GLU A 417 -82.76 208.03 -66.76
C GLU A 417 -81.77 208.64 -67.77
N GLU A 418 -80.76 207.90 -68.23
CA GLU A 418 -79.81 208.39 -69.25
C GLU A 418 -80.41 208.51 -70.66
N GLU A 419 -81.18 207.52 -71.15
CA GLU A 419 -81.77 207.62 -72.50
C GLU A 419 -82.83 208.73 -72.58
N LYS A 420 -83.63 208.92 -71.52
CA LYS A 420 -84.58 210.05 -71.41
C LYS A 420 -83.91 211.42 -71.33
N ALA A 421 -82.63 211.50 -70.97
CA ALA A 421 -81.84 212.73 -71.03
C ALA A 421 -81.34 213.02 -72.46
N ARG A 422 -81.06 211.98 -73.26
CA ARG A 422 -80.63 212.13 -74.67
C ARG A 422 -81.76 212.48 -75.62
N GLU A 423 -82.93 211.85 -75.49
CA GLU A 423 -84.06 212.12 -76.38
C GLU A 423 -84.49 213.61 -76.35
N LYS A 424 -84.48 214.23 -75.15
CA LYS A 424 -84.84 215.65 -74.97
C LYS A 424 -83.93 216.62 -75.72
N MET A 425 -82.62 216.38 -75.78
CA MET A 425 -81.71 217.25 -76.53
C MET A 425 -81.90 217.16 -78.05
N ILE A 426 -82.43 216.05 -78.58
CA ILE A 426 -82.64 215.87 -80.02
C ILE A 426 -83.96 216.53 -80.47
N GLU A 427 -84.98 216.58 -79.62
CA GLU A 427 -86.28 217.17 -79.97
C GLU A 427 -86.30 218.71 -79.93
N GLU A 428 -85.58 219.35 -79.00
CA GLU A 428 -85.55 220.83 -78.89
C GLU A 428 -84.86 221.51 -80.10
N GLU A 429 -83.80 220.93 -80.64
CA GLU A 429 -83.12 221.40 -81.87
C GLU A 429 -84.06 221.36 -83.09
N ARG A 430 -84.79 220.25 -83.31
CA ARG A 430 -85.69 220.09 -84.47
C ARG A 430 -86.80 221.16 -84.50
N ILE A 431 -87.36 221.51 -83.34
CA ILE A 431 -88.43 222.50 -83.22
C ILE A 431 -87.97 223.90 -83.66
N ASN A 432 -86.75 224.27 -83.30
CA ASN A 432 -86.21 225.60 -83.54
C ASN A 432 -86.02 225.85 -85.05
N ILE A 433 -85.51 224.83 -85.76
CA ILE A 433 -85.40 224.78 -87.21
C ILE A 433 -86.78 225.00 -87.84
N LEU A 434 -87.81 224.26 -87.40
CA LEU A 434 -89.15 224.30 -87.99
C LEU A 434 -89.89 225.63 -87.78
N GLN A 435 -89.58 226.45 -86.77
CA GLN A 435 -90.20 227.77 -86.59
C GLN A 435 -89.54 228.88 -87.41
N GLN A 436 -88.21 228.92 -87.51
CA GLN A 436 -87.53 229.82 -88.47
C GLN A 436 -87.91 229.45 -89.91
N HIS A 437 -88.05 228.15 -90.14
CA HIS A 437 -88.48 227.56 -91.39
C HIS A 437 -89.99 227.26 -91.38
N ALA A 438 -90.83 228.09 -90.74
CA ALA A 438 -92.28 227.96 -90.84
C ALA A 438 -92.90 228.68 -92.05
N GLN A 439 -92.23 229.70 -92.63
CA GLN A 439 -92.94 230.74 -93.40
C GLN A 439 -92.74 230.74 -94.92
N ASN A 440 -91.52 230.60 -95.45
CA ASN A 440 -91.35 230.36 -96.90
C ASN A 440 -91.76 228.92 -97.26
N LEU A 441 -91.83 228.10 -96.22
CA LEU A 441 -92.23 226.71 -96.20
C LEU A 441 -93.76 226.55 -96.25
N LEU A 442 -94.47 227.67 -96.46
CA LEU A 442 -95.67 227.72 -97.29
C LEU A 442 -95.40 227.36 -98.76
N GLY A 443 -95.09 226.09 -99.03
CA GLY A 443 -95.07 225.61 -100.41
C GLY A 443 -94.59 224.18 -100.59
N PHE A 444 -93.39 223.88 -100.10
CA PHE A 444 -92.63 222.69 -100.54
C PHE A 444 -92.80 221.47 -99.65
N MET A 445 -93.71 221.53 -98.68
CA MET A 445 -93.67 220.59 -97.58
C MET A 445 -94.41 219.29 -97.92
N PRO A 446 -93.74 218.14 -97.80
CA PRO A 446 -94.42 216.86 -97.77
C PRO A 446 -95.54 216.87 -96.71
N ARG A 447 -96.74 216.43 -97.12
CA ARG A 447 -97.74 215.80 -96.22
C ARG A 447 -97.03 214.61 -95.54
N GLY A 448 -96.26 214.87 -94.48
CA GLY A 448 -95.34 213.95 -93.80
C GLY A 448 -94.04 214.55 -93.20
N LEU A 449 -93.45 215.62 -93.78
CA LEU A 449 -92.40 216.42 -93.09
C LEU A 449 -93.04 217.11 -91.88
N LEU A 450 -94.27 217.53 -92.13
CA LEU A 450 -95.35 217.69 -91.18
C LEU A 450 -95.67 216.33 -90.50
N LYS A 451 -95.05 216.07 -89.34
CA LYS A 451 -95.82 215.41 -88.25
C LYS A 451 -97.05 216.30 -88.06
N GLU A 452 -98.24 215.75 -87.86
CA GLU A 452 -99.50 216.54 -87.82
C GLU A 452 -99.45 217.71 -86.80
N ALA A 453 -98.52 217.68 -85.82
CA ALA A 453 -98.19 218.73 -84.86
C ALA A 453 -97.26 219.91 -85.31
N ASP A 454 -96.51 219.81 -86.42
CA ASP A 454 -95.68 220.93 -86.93
C ASP A 454 -96.43 221.81 -87.92
N VAL A 455 -97.47 221.26 -88.55
CA VAL A 455 -98.50 222.00 -89.30
C VAL A 455 -99.07 223.12 -88.43
N ASP A 456 -99.14 222.85 -87.13
CA ASP A 456 -99.55 223.76 -86.10
C ASP A 456 -98.53 224.88 -85.87
N LYS A 457 -97.23 224.54 -85.80
CA LYS A 457 -96.13 225.52 -85.85
C LYS A 457 -96.01 226.22 -87.23
N LEU A 458 -96.96 226.01 -88.16
CA LEU A 458 -96.92 226.56 -89.53
C LEU A 458 -98.07 227.48 -90.00
N GLY A 459 -99.26 227.62 -89.38
CA GLY A 459 -100.25 228.71 -89.67
C GLY A 459 -101.38 228.47 -90.72
N THR A 460 -101.82 229.48 -91.52
CA THR A 460 -102.84 229.54 -92.64
C THR A 460 -102.42 229.81 -94.13
N ASN A 461 -101.33 230.46 -94.49
CA ASN A 461 -100.38 231.08 -93.59
C ASN A 461 -99.45 230.05 -92.92
N PHE A 462 -99.49 228.70 -93.07
CA PHE A 462 -99.82 227.68 -94.11
C PHE A 462 -101.23 227.09 -94.38
N LYS A 463 -102.07 226.65 -93.41
CA LYS A 463 -103.35 225.87 -93.50
C LYS A 463 -104.33 226.02 -94.69
N THR A 464 -104.31 227.01 -95.58
CA THR A 464 -104.83 226.83 -96.97
C THR A 464 -104.22 225.58 -97.61
N SER A 465 -102.97 225.32 -97.21
CA SER A 465 -102.14 224.15 -97.41
C SER A 465 -102.81 222.78 -97.13
N LEU A 466 -103.85 222.80 -96.29
CA LEU A 466 -104.22 221.69 -95.42
C LEU A 466 -105.73 221.53 -95.28
N GLN A 467 -106.39 222.64 -94.99
CA GLN A 467 -107.84 222.81 -94.84
C GLN A 467 -108.52 222.87 -96.22
N THR A 468 -108.19 221.91 -97.09
CA THR A 468 -108.54 221.91 -98.53
C THR A 468 -108.79 220.50 -99.06
N HIS A 469 -107.84 219.57 -98.90
CA HIS A 469 -107.91 218.22 -99.48
C HIS A 469 -108.07 217.16 -98.37
N ALA A 470 -109.33 216.92 -98.00
CA ALA A 470 -109.80 215.90 -97.05
C ALA A 470 -111.23 215.43 -97.42
N LEU A 471 -112.00 216.32 -98.04
CA LEU A 471 -112.76 215.95 -99.24
C LEU A 471 -111.76 215.26 -100.20
N GLU A 472 -111.97 214.07 -100.74
CA GLU A 472 -113.19 213.23 -100.83
C GLU A 472 -112.75 211.75 -100.93
N ALA A 473 -113.62 210.74 -100.81
CA ALA A 473 -114.83 210.72 -100.02
C ALA A 473 -114.49 209.91 -98.76
N ASP A 474 -114.48 210.57 -97.60
CA ASP A 474 -114.48 209.94 -96.27
C ASP A 474 -113.27 209.00 -95.97
N PRO A 475 -113.33 207.65 -95.76
CA PRO A 475 -114.14 206.90 -94.79
C PRO A 475 -113.31 205.93 -93.90
N CYS A 476 -113.12 206.30 -92.62
CA CYS A 476 -112.95 205.48 -91.38
C CYS A 476 -111.87 204.36 -91.29
N ALA A 477 -111.21 204.11 -90.15
CA ALA A 477 -111.14 204.79 -88.84
C ALA A 477 -109.82 204.44 -88.12
#